data_AF-A0A7C1AVK7-F1
#
_entry.id   AF-A0A7C1AVK7-F1
#
_cell.length_a   1.000
_cell.length_b   1.000
_cell.length_c   1.000
_cell.angle_alpha   90.00
_cell.angle_beta   90.00
_cell.angle_gamma   90.00
#
_symmetry.space_group_name_H-M   'P 1'
#
loop_
_entity.id
_entity.type
_entity.pdbx_description
1 polymer ?
#
loop_
_entity_poly.entity_id
_entity_poly.type
_entity_poly.pdbx_seq_one_letter_code
_entity_poly.pdbx_strand_id
1 'polypeptide(L)'
;MRLEKWLKEIVKEELQRGLFVWYDPLASFVSIVEKVVPRGAKLLKFEGSYLALRFKLEDEDPDFDKKWVVYIPEEATNFLKDWEFIGSKEVLSLPEVLLRKGKLSLSRELIKAMEKNSSKLVKNWSILIGKKEPTTELIIDSLLAIAFELPRWDEAEAVIKFIVNAEEIASKLKEAEIYNFWMEKLSDFVEIERGREDAKEVRDKLLKTLLFGELVYKGAQSKDIFTMLPKPEKMQIVSEILKRWRNDARFRESYVAAVDEVGREINIKEHLQLKEALTSAETFPEIDDAILEELLSSTNPENYNEKVDSIEKIAETRVETFWAKSPRVKYWKPILIASKLFKGCKEALKECEKLDRDEIIDRYVSGWWRFDSMVLELSTFDFERESPLITPAYVAYETYLDRVNRRLLETVKNVGWKQNQSSFWSYVARAEKPVAVFFTDALRFDLAKKLIEELGVSVEEVKVEWLYGVLPSITEVGMAALLPDAQLSLAFDNSLKVSIGNKSVTDKSERVAYLKERGISVMDFDSQNIPGADVLVIMMREIYRLGENADIAPQNLIEIVDKISNRILKLREFGFRSVVLGGDHGFLYHRKEAERVACKG
;
A
#
# COMPACT_ATOMS: atom_id res chain seq x y z
N MET A 1 -28.25 28.40 -0.33
CA MET A 1 -28.69 27.01 -0.06
C MET A 1 -30.20 26.88 -0.22
N ARG A 2 -30.77 25.67 -0.33
CA ARG A 2 -32.23 25.51 -0.49
C ARG A 2 -33.01 25.99 0.75
N LEU A 3 -32.51 25.66 1.95
CA LEU A 3 -33.06 26.18 3.22
C LEU A 3 -33.06 27.71 3.28
N GLU A 4 -31.93 28.35 2.94
CA GLU A 4 -31.86 29.82 2.86
C GLU A 4 -32.85 30.40 1.86
N LYS A 5 -33.13 29.73 0.74
CA LYS A 5 -34.14 30.17 -0.23
C LYS A 5 -35.54 30.14 0.36
N TRP A 6 -35.90 29.04 1.04
CA TRP A 6 -37.19 28.94 1.71
C TRP A 6 -37.37 29.98 2.82
N LEU A 7 -36.34 30.19 3.63
CA LEU A 7 -36.35 31.23 4.65
C LEU A 7 -36.46 32.63 4.04
N LYS A 8 -35.76 32.92 2.93
CA LYS A 8 -35.93 34.20 2.20
C LYS A 8 -37.35 34.40 1.68
N GLU A 9 -37.98 33.35 1.18
CA GLU A 9 -39.36 33.39 0.72
C GLU A 9 -40.31 33.65 1.88
N ILE A 10 -40.16 32.95 3.02
CA ILE A 10 -40.96 33.17 4.24
C ILE A 10 -40.75 34.58 4.77
N VAL A 11 -39.50 35.00 5.02
CA VAL A 11 -39.18 36.34 5.53
C VAL A 11 -39.76 37.43 4.61
N LYS A 12 -39.71 37.25 3.29
CA LYS A 12 -40.29 38.21 2.34
C LYS A 12 -41.83 38.24 2.39
N GLU A 13 -42.46 37.08 2.60
CA GLU A 13 -43.91 36.91 2.77
C GLU A 13 -44.39 37.62 4.05
N GLU A 14 -43.71 37.37 5.17
CA GLU A 14 -44.07 37.91 6.47
C GLU A 14 -43.77 39.41 6.63
N LEU A 15 -42.76 39.92 5.92
CA LEU A 15 -42.36 41.34 5.96
C LEU A 15 -43.26 42.28 5.12
N GLN A 16 -44.40 41.79 4.61
CA GLN A 16 -45.33 42.64 3.84
C GLN A 16 -45.90 43.80 4.67
N ARG A 17 -46.03 43.62 5.99
CA ARG A 17 -46.52 44.63 6.95
C ARG A 17 -45.42 45.50 7.54
N GLY A 18 -44.21 45.50 6.97
CA GLY A 18 -43.08 46.32 7.44
C GLY A 18 -42.29 45.69 8.58
N LEU A 19 -42.95 45.16 9.61
CA LEU A 19 -42.32 44.52 10.76
C LEU A 19 -42.59 43.01 10.79
N PHE A 20 -41.55 42.19 10.97
CA PHE A 20 -41.65 40.74 11.16
C PHE A 20 -40.98 40.33 12.48
N VAL A 21 -41.77 39.85 13.44
CA VAL A 21 -41.30 39.28 14.71
C VAL A 21 -41.18 37.76 14.56
N TRP A 22 -39.94 37.29 14.48
CA TRP A 22 -39.58 35.90 14.30
C TRP A 22 -39.09 35.29 15.61
N TYR A 23 -39.90 34.39 16.18
CA TYR A 23 -39.49 33.53 17.29
C TYR A 23 -38.95 32.20 16.77
N ASP A 24 -37.75 31.82 17.20
CA ASP A 24 -37.09 30.53 16.92
C ASP A 24 -36.74 29.85 18.25
N PRO A 25 -37.69 29.11 18.85
CA PRO A 25 -37.53 28.48 20.17
C PRO A 25 -36.30 27.57 20.30
N LEU A 26 -35.83 27.05 19.17
CA LEU A 26 -34.71 26.11 19.11
C LEU A 26 -33.38 26.78 18.77
N ALA A 27 -33.37 28.10 18.56
CA ALA A 27 -32.20 28.84 18.06
C ALA A 27 -31.57 28.19 16.80
N SER A 28 -32.40 27.58 15.95
CA SER A 28 -31.98 26.81 14.77
C SER A 28 -31.22 27.69 13.77
N PHE A 29 -31.66 28.94 13.61
CA PHE A 29 -31.30 29.78 12.47
C PHE A 29 -30.31 30.89 12.78
N VAL A 30 -29.78 30.95 14.00
CA VAL A 30 -28.79 31.96 14.45
C VAL A 30 -27.62 32.09 13.47
N SER A 31 -27.15 30.97 12.92
CA SER A 31 -26.00 30.91 12.00
C SER A 31 -26.28 31.42 10.59
N ILE A 32 -27.55 31.58 10.19
CA ILE A 32 -27.95 31.94 8.83
C ILE A 32 -28.95 33.10 8.73
N VAL A 33 -29.47 33.60 9.86
CA VAL A 33 -30.48 34.67 9.90
C VAL A 33 -30.07 35.91 9.09
N GLU A 34 -28.82 36.36 9.19
CA GLU A 34 -28.30 37.50 8.41
C GLU A 34 -28.36 37.27 6.90
N LYS A 35 -28.19 36.03 6.46
CA LYS A 35 -28.14 35.67 5.04
C LYS A 35 -29.53 35.65 4.41
N VAL A 36 -30.59 35.55 5.22
CA VAL A 36 -31.98 35.40 4.75
C VAL A 36 -32.78 36.70 4.79
N VAL A 37 -32.27 37.74 5.46
CA VAL A 37 -32.90 39.07 5.46
C VAL A 37 -32.77 39.73 4.09
N PRO A 38 -33.87 40.23 3.49
CA PRO A 38 -33.85 40.83 2.16
C PRO A 38 -33.11 42.17 2.14
N ARG A 39 -32.53 42.53 0.98
CA ARG A 39 -31.93 43.86 0.77
C ARG A 39 -32.98 44.95 0.99
N GLY A 40 -32.67 45.91 1.86
CA GLY A 40 -33.57 47.01 2.25
C GLY A 40 -34.36 46.77 3.55
N ALA A 41 -34.21 45.60 4.18
CA ALA A 41 -34.69 45.35 5.54
C ALA A 41 -33.55 45.35 6.55
N LYS A 42 -33.82 45.83 7.76
CA LYS A 42 -32.90 45.80 8.90
C LYS A 42 -33.16 44.56 9.76
N LEU A 43 -32.09 43.96 10.28
CA LEU A 43 -32.15 42.83 11.20
C LEU A 43 -31.85 43.32 12.61
N LEU A 44 -32.75 43.05 13.54
CA LEU A 44 -32.53 43.25 14.96
C LEU A 44 -32.55 41.89 15.66
N LYS A 45 -31.44 41.52 16.31
CA LYS A 45 -31.34 40.26 17.04
C LYS A 45 -31.55 40.49 18.53
N PHE A 46 -32.23 39.56 19.18
CA PHE A 46 -32.33 39.53 20.62
C PHE A 46 -30.99 39.16 21.28
N GLU A 47 -30.59 39.97 22.26
CA GLU A 47 -29.33 39.86 23.00
C GLU A 47 -29.57 39.68 24.52
N GLY A 48 -30.72 39.11 24.91
CA GLY A 48 -31.03 38.78 26.31
C GLY A 48 -31.87 39.80 27.08
N SER A 49 -32.29 40.91 26.45
CA SER A 49 -33.18 41.90 27.10
C SER A 49 -34.22 42.45 26.13
N TYR A 50 -35.50 42.22 26.44
CA TYR A 50 -36.62 42.75 25.65
C TYR A 50 -36.70 44.28 25.73
N LEU A 51 -36.33 44.88 26.87
CA LEU A 51 -36.30 46.34 27.00
C LEU A 51 -35.19 46.96 26.13
N ALA A 52 -34.01 46.35 26.11
CA ALA A 52 -32.92 46.82 25.24
C ALA A 52 -33.26 46.64 23.75
N LEU A 53 -33.92 45.52 23.41
CA LEU A 53 -34.43 45.26 22.07
C LEU A 53 -35.42 46.35 21.65
N ARG A 54 -36.38 46.68 22.53
CA ARG A 54 -37.39 47.72 22.28
C ARG A 54 -36.77 49.08 22.10
N PHE A 55 -35.89 49.47 23.03
CA PHE A 55 -35.18 50.74 22.96
C PHE A 55 -34.43 50.91 21.63
N LYS A 56 -33.72 49.88 21.15
CA LYS A 56 -33.00 49.95 19.86
C LYS A 56 -33.92 50.21 18.66
N LEU A 57 -35.07 49.54 18.59
CA LEU A 57 -35.97 49.70 17.44
C LEU A 57 -36.76 51.01 17.53
N GLU A 58 -37.37 51.27 18.68
CA GLU A 58 -38.27 52.41 18.90
C GLU A 58 -37.51 53.76 18.89
N ASP A 59 -36.23 53.79 19.26
CA ASP A 59 -35.37 54.98 19.12
C ASP A 59 -34.96 55.24 17.66
N GLU A 60 -34.67 54.17 16.90
CA GLU A 60 -34.20 54.27 15.52
C GLU A 60 -35.33 54.48 14.50
N ASP A 61 -36.54 54.00 14.80
CA ASP A 61 -37.69 53.99 13.91
C ASP A 61 -39.02 54.03 14.70
N PRO A 62 -39.32 55.16 15.39
CA PRO A 62 -40.45 55.27 16.31
C PRO A 62 -41.82 55.04 15.65
N ASP A 63 -41.93 55.39 14.36
CA ASP A 63 -43.16 55.24 13.56
C ASP A 63 -43.20 53.92 12.75
N PHE A 64 -42.18 53.06 12.87
CA PHE A 64 -42.06 51.77 12.16
C PHE A 64 -42.14 51.89 10.61
N ASP A 65 -41.59 52.97 10.05
CA ASP A 65 -41.62 53.25 8.61
C ASP A 65 -40.65 52.37 7.80
N LYS A 66 -39.63 51.80 8.45
CA LYS A 66 -38.64 50.93 7.80
C LYS A 66 -39.05 49.47 7.92
N LYS A 67 -38.44 48.63 7.07
CA LYS A 67 -38.65 47.19 7.13
C LYS A 67 -37.73 46.55 8.17
N TRP A 68 -38.30 45.86 9.15
CA TRP A 68 -37.56 45.24 10.26
C TRP A 68 -37.87 43.76 10.39
N VAL A 69 -36.81 42.96 10.47
CA VAL A 69 -36.87 41.57 10.93
C VAL A 69 -36.32 41.54 12.35
N VAL A 70 -37.17 41.22 13.32
CA VAL A 70 -36.80 41.06 14.73
C VAL A 70 -36.65 39.56 14.99
N TYR A 71 -35.43 39.09 15.19
CA TYR A 71 -35.13 37.67 15.40
C TYR A 71 -34.85 37.37 16.88
N ILE A 72 -35.64 36.47 17.44
CA ILE A 72 -35.65 36.12 18.86
C ILE A 72 -35.44 34.60 18.97
N PRO A 73 -34.25 34.13 19.37
CA PRO A 73 -33.94 32.70 19.47
C PRO A 73 -34.49 32.09 20.77
N GLU A 74 -35.73 32.43 21.12
CA GLU A 74 -36.44 31.99 22.33
C GLU A 74 -37.92 31.75 22.02
N GLU A 75 -38.65 31.19 22.98
CA GLU A 75 -40.10 31.04 22.90
C GLU A 75 -40.83 32.40 22.82
N ALA A 76 -42.00 32.39 22.19
CA ALA A 76 -42.81 33.59 22.09
C ALA A 76 -43.31 34.05 23.46
N THR A 77 -43.10 35.33 23.77
CA THR A 77 -43.53 35.95 25.03
C THR A 77 -44.61 37.01 24.80
N ASN A 78 -45.08 37.64 25.87
CA ASN A 78 -46.07 38.72 25.79
C ASN A 78 -45.44 40.13 25.70
N PHE A 79 -44.11 40.26 25.67
CA PHE A 79 -43.41 41.56 25.75
C PHE A 79 -43.50 42.40 24.48
N LEU A 80 -43.79 41.77 23.33
CA LEU A 80 -43.80 42.40 22.01
C LEU A 80 -45.18 42.30 21.33
N LYS A 81 -46.27 42.13 22.09
CA LYS A 81 -47.63 41.96 21.53
C LYS A 81 -48.06 43.09 20.61
N ASP A 82 -47.65 44.31 20.93
CA ASP A 82 -47.84 45.50 20.11
C ASP A 82 -47.10 45.37 18.77
N TRP A 83 -45.83 44.97 18.77
CA TRP A 83 -45.07 44.71 17.55
C TRP A 83 -45.66 43.57 16.71
N GLU A 84 -46.10 42.49 17.37
CA GLU A 84 -46.81 41.37 16.76
C GLU A 84 -48.13 41.81 16.08
N PHE A 85 -48.79 42.83 16.63
CA PHE A 85 -50.03 43.38 16.07
C PHE A 85 -49.78 44.35 14.90
N ILE A 86 -48.76 45.21 15.03
CA ILE A 86 -48.34 46.17 13.99
C ILE A 86 -47.88 45.40 12.74
N GLY A 87 -47.01 44.41 12.94
CA GLY A 87 -46.39 43.62 11.89
C GLY A 87 -46.99 42.23 11.70
N SER A 88 -46.12 41.24 11.55
CA SER A 88 -46.43 39.81 11.56
C SER A 88 -45.66 39.10 12.66
N LYS A 89 -46.23 37.99 13.14
CA LYS A 89 -45.64 37.11 14.14
C LYS A 89 -45.61 35.70 13.58
N GLU A 90 -44.44 35.08 13.58
CA GLU A 90 -44.33 33.64 13.34
C GLU A 90 -43.40 32.99 14.36
N VAL A 91 -43.77 31.77 14.75
CA VAL A 91 -42.88 30.83 15.46
C VAL A 91 -42.38 29.85 14.42
N LEU A 92 -41.12 30.00 14.00
CA LEU A 92 -40.52 29.18 12.95
C LEU A 92 -39.28 28.51 13.50
N SER A 93 -39.37 27.20 13.71
CA SER A 93 -38.22 26.35 13.95
C SER A 93 -37.94 25.48 12.71
N LEU A 94 -36.85 24.71 12.72
CA LEU A 94 -36.46 23.91 11.56
C LEU A 94 -37.53 22.88 11.12
N PRO A 95 -38.12 22.08 12.03
CA PRO A 95 -39.29 21.26 11.73
C PRO A 95 -40.43 22.00 11.01
N GLU A 96 -40.89 23.16 11.49
CA GLU A 96 -41.99 23.89 10.83
C GLU A 96 -41.63 24.34 9.43
N VAL A 97 -40.40 24.81 9.20
CA VAL A 97 -39.94 25.20 7.86
C VAL A 97 -39.95 23.99 6.91
N LEU A 98 -39.52 22.82 7.39
CA LEU A 98 -39.54 21.59 6.60
C LEU A 98 -40.95 21.07 6.32
N LEU A 99 -41.88 21.20 7.27
CA LEU A 99 -43.30 20.88 7.06
C LEU A 99 -43.95 21.85 6.05
N ARG A 100 -43.77 23.17 6.24
CA ARG A 100 -44.42 24.23 5.45
C ARG A 100 -43.89 24.31 4.02
N LYS A 101 -42.57 24.37 3.83
CA LYS A 101 -41.94 24.56 2.50
C LYS A 101 -41.38 23.27 1.92
N GLY A 102 -40.86 22.37 2.75
CA GLY A 102 -40.34 21.07 2.32
C GLY A 102 -41.42 20.02 2.05
N LYS A 103 -42.65 20.23 2.56
CA LYS A 103 -43.79 19.28 2.44
C LYS A 103 -43.43 17.87 2.92
N LEU A 104 -42.54 17.79 3.91
CA LEU A 104 -42.06 16.54 4.48
C LEU A 104 -43.11 15.95 5.41
N SER A 105 -43.24 14.62 5.42
CA SER A 105 -43.95 13.90 6.48
C SER A 105 -42.92 13.53 7.55
N LEU A 106 -42.98 14.19 8.70
CA LEU A 106 -42.05 13.99 9.82
C LEU A 106 -42.76 13.21 10.93
N SER A 107 -42.16 12.09 11.36
CA SER A 107 -42.65 11.36 12.53
C SER A 107 -42.42 12.19 13.80
N ARG A 108 -43.19 11.91 14.86
CA ARG A 108 -43.02 12.58 16.16
C ARG A 108 -41.60 12.40 16.72
N GLU A 109 -41.02 11.23 16.48
CA GLU A 109 -39.64 10.91 16.87
C GLU A 109 -38.61 11.75 16.12
N LEU A 110 -38.79 11.90 14.80
CA LEU A 110 -37.88 12.72 13.99
C LEU A 110 -37.98 14.21 14.34
N ILE A 111 -39.19 14.70 14.68
CA ILE A 111 -39.37 16.06 15.16
C ILE A 111 -38.56 16.29 16.44
N LYS A 112 -38.65 15.41 17.43
CA LYS A 112 -37.85 15.50 18.68
C LYS A 112 -36.34 15.47 18.42
N ALA A 113 -35.90 14.56 17.55
CA ALA A 113 -34.51 14.48 17.13
C ALA A 113 -34.03 15.78 16.48
N MET A 114 -34.84 16.35 15.60
CA MET A 114 -34.55 17.64 14.99
C MET A 114 -34.57 18.78 15.99
N GLU A 115 -35.52 18.82 16.92
CA GLU A 115 -35.60 19.83 17.98
C GLU A 115 -34.32 19.88 18.79
N LYS A 116 -33.78 18.72 19.16
CA LYS A 116 -32.53 18.59 19.92
C LYS A 116 -31.28 19.00 19.12
N ASN A 117 -31.30 18.86 17.80
CA ASN A 117 -30.10 18.98 16.94
C ASN A 117 -30.19 20.09 15.87
N SER A 118 -31.23 20.91 15.89
CA SER A 118 -31.57 21.87 14.82
C SER A 118 -30.43 22.83 14.50
N SER A 119 -29.83 23.44 15.51
CA SER A 119 -28.73 24.40 15.35
C SER A 119 -27.50 23.77 14.69
N LYS A 120 -27.12 22.55 15.12
CA LYS A 120 -26.03 21.76 14.50
C LYS A 120 -26.37 21.38 13.06
N LEU A 121 -27.61 20.96 12.80
CA LEU A 121 -28.06 20.57 11.46
C LEU A 121 -28.07 21.75 10.49
N VAL A 122 -28.58 22.92 10.91
CA VAL A 122 -28.57 24.14 10.09
C VAL A 122 -27.13 24.60 9.81
N LYS A 123 -26.25 24.58 10.81
CA LYS A 123 -24.84 24.95 10.65
C LYS A 123 -24.13 24.08 9.59
N ASN A 124 -24.42 22.77 9.57
CA ASN A 124 -23.84 21.81 8.64
C ASN A 124 -24.66 21.59 7.36
N TRP A 125 -25.79 22.29 7.20
CA TRP A 125 -26.73 22.08 6.11
C TRP A 125 -26.07 22.20 4.73
N SER A 126 -25.16 23.16 4.58
CA SER A 126 -24.50 23.44 3.30
C SER A 126 -23.67 22.25 2.79
N ILE A 127 -23.06 21.51 3.71
CA ILE A 127 -22.18 20.38 3.43
C ILE A 127 -23.01 19.09 3.29
N LEU A 128 -23.91 18.83 4.25
CA LEU A 128 -24.63 17.56 4.33
C LEU A 128 -25.79 17.45 3.33
N ILE A 129 -26.53 18.54 3.13
CA ILE A 129 -27.75 18.57 2.29
C ILE A 129 -27.52 19.43 1.05
N GLY A 130 -26.85 20.57 1.20
CA GLY A 130 -26.50 21.49 0.14
C GLY A 130 -27.70 22.09 -0.58
N LYS A 131 -27.80 21.81 -1.90
CA LYS A 131 -28.90 22.29 -2.78
C LYS A 131 -29.96 21.22 -3.05
N LYS A 132 -29.75 19.99 -2.57
CA LYS A 132 -30.68 18.86 -2.77
C LYS A 132 -32.03 19.16 -2.13
N GLU A 133 -33.06 18.49 -2.62
CA GLU A 133 -34.36 18.47 -1.95
C GLU A 133 -34.24 17.63 -0.66
N PRO A 134 -34.52 18.19 0.52
CA PRO A 134 -34.46 17.42 1.75
C PRO A 134 -35.57 16.38 1.73
N THR A 135 -35.19 15.12 1.93
CA THR A 135 -36.09 13.98 2.19
C THR A 135 -35.97 13.59 3.66
N THR A 136 -36.95 12.87 4.20
CA THR A 136 -36.90 12.32 5.56
C THR A 136 -35.60 11.56 5.80
N GLU A 137 -35.23 10.71 4.85
CA GLU A 137 -33.99 9.92 4.88
C GLU A 137 -32.74 10.79 4.91
N LEU A 138 -32.68 11.82 4.05
CA LEU A 138 -31.51 12.71 4.00
C LEU A 138 -31.35 13.52 5.30
N ILE A 139 -32.44 13.85 5.99
CA ILE A 139 -32.39 14.48 7.31
C ILE A 139 -31.84 13.51 8.35
N ILE A 140 -32.32 12.26 8.37
CA ILE A 140 -31.82 11.21 9.27
C ILE A 140 -30.31 10.99 9.03
N ASP A 141 -29.90 10.78 7.79
CA ASP A 141 -28.50 10.62 7.39
C ASP A 141 -27.63 11.81 7.81
N SER A 142 -28.16 13.04 7.71
CA SER A 142 -27.44 14.24 8.12
C SER A 142 -27.30 14.33 9.64
N LEU A 143 -28.33 13.96 10.41
CA LEU A 143 -28.28 13.92 11.86
C LEU A 143 -27.29 12.85 12.35
N LEU A 144 -27.31 11.66 11.75
CA LEU A 144 -26.35 10.60 12.04
C LEU A 144 -24.92 11.04 11.66
N ALA A 145 -24.72 11.67 10.50
CA ALA A 145 -23.40 12.18 10.10
C ALA A 145 -22.84 13.16 11.14
N ILE A 146 -23.68 14.04 11.72
CA ILE A 146 -23.26 14.95 12.80
C ILE A 146 -22.84 14.18 14.04
N ALA A 147 -23.62 13.17 14.46
CA ALA A 147 -23.35 12.41 15.68
C ALA A 147 -22.12 11.49 15.57
N PHE A 148 -21.85 10.97 14.37
CA PHE A 148 -20.65 10.20 14.06
C PHE A 148 -19.45 11.08 13.66
N GLU A 149 -19.58 12.41 13.69
CA GLU A 149 -18.54 13.37 13.30
C GLU A 149 -17.99 13.10 11.89
N LEU A 150 -18.90 12.86 10.95
CA LEU A 150 -18.59 12.59 9.56
C LEU A 150 -18.79 13.85 8.70
N PRO A 151 -17.88 14.14 7.74
CA PRO A 151 -18.02 15.29 6.87
C PRO A 151 -19.20 15.15 5.90
N ARG A 152 -19.63 13.92 5.62
CA ARG A 152 -20.82 13.55 4.86
C ARG A 152 -21.32 12.21 5.40
N TRP A 153 -22.60 11.90 5.17
CA TRP A 153 -23.08 10.57 5.53
C TRP A 153 -22.31 9.49 4.78
N ASP A 154 -21.76 8.55 5.55
CA ASP A 154 -21.02 7.41 5.08
C ASP A 154 -21.31 6.24 6.03
N GLU A 155 -22.24 5.38 5.60
CA GLU A 155 -22.74 4.28 6.41
C GLU A 155 -21.63 3.29 6.77
N ALA A 156 -20.67 3.06 5.88
CA ALA A 156 -19.57 2.14 6.16
C ALA A 156 -18.65 2.65 7.26
N GLU A 157 -18.29 3.94 7.23
CA GLU A 157 -17.50 4.54 8.31
C GLU A 157 -18.28 4.62 9.63
N ALA A 158 -19.60 4.91 9.57
CA ALA A 158 -20.45 4.92 10.75
C ALA A 158 -20.51 3.53 11.43
N VAL A 159 -20.69 2.46 10.65
CA VAL A 159 -20.67 1.07 11.15
C VAL A 159 -19.33 0.74 11.81
N ILE A 160 -18.20 1.08 11.17
CA ILE A 160 -16.87 0.84 11.75
C ILE A 160 -16.72 1.60 13.07
N LYS A 161 -17.05 2.90 13.09
CA LYS A 161 -16.99 3.72 14.31
C LYS A 161 -17.83 3.11 15.43
N PHE A 162 -19.05 2.66 15.12
CA PHE A 162 -19.94 2.00 16.09
C PHE A 162 -19.32 0.72 16.65
N ILE A 163 -18.73 -0.14 15.82
CA ILE A 163 -18.13 -1.40 16.31
C ILE A 163 -16.94 -1.14 17.24
N VAL A 164 -16.16 -0.07 16.97
CA VAL A 164 -15.00 0.30 17.76
C VAL A 164 -15.39 0.90 19.12
N ASN A 165 -16.39 1.79 19.16
CA ASN A 165 -16.77 2.53 20.38
C ASN A 165 -18.29 2.50 20.62
N ALA A 166 -18.88 1.30 20.67
CA ALA A 166 -20.34 1.11 20.69
C ALA A 166 -21.04 1.84 21.83
N GLU A 167 -20.52 1.74 23.06
CA GLU A 167 -21.14 2.35 24.24
C GLU A 167 -21.09 3.88 24.20
N GLU A 168 -19.95 4.47 23.83
CA GLU A 168 -19.78 5.92 23.70
C GLU A 168 -20.71 6.48 22.62
N ILE A 169 -20.73 5.84 21.45
CA ILE A 169 -21.58 6.28 20.33
C ILE A 169 -23.05 6.09 20.68
N ALA A 170 -23.43 4.98 21.30
CA ALA A 170 -24.81 4.77 21.76
C ALA A 170 -25.24 5.85 22.76
N SER A 171 -24.36 6.24 23.69
CA SER A 171 -24.62 7.35 24.61
C SER A 171 -24.86 8.67 23.86
N LYS A 172 -23.96 9.05 22.94
CA LYS A 172 -24.12 10.26 22.10
C LYS A 172 -25.42 10.25 21.29
N LEU A 173 -25.77 9.11 20.69
CA LEU A 173 -26.98 8.96 19.89
C LEU A 173 -28.26 9.04 20.75
N LYS A 174 -28.24 8.52 21.98
CA LYS A 174 -29.35 8.65 22.94
C LYS A 174 -29.54 10.09 23.39
N GLU A 175 -28.46 10.79 23.75
CA GLU A 175 -28.51 12.22 24.11
C GLU A 175 -29.04 13.11 22.99
N ALA A 176 -28.77 12.72 21.74
CA ALA A 176 -29.24 13.40 20.54
C ALA A 176 -30.61 12.92 20.06
N GLU A 177 -31.31 12.02 20.78
CA GLU A 177 -32.64 11.49 20.40
C GLU A 177 -32.68 10.81 19.01
N ILE A 178 -31.55 10.23 18.56
CA ILE A 178 -31.40 9.60 17.23
C ILE A 178 -30.98 8.13 17.27
N TYR A 179 -30.88 7.54 18.46
CA TYR A 179 -30.49 6.14 18.66
C TYR A 179 -31.35 5.15 17.86
N ASN A 180 -32.67 5.34 17.85
CA ASN A 180 -33.58 4.42 17.17
C ASN A 180 -33.44 4.46 15.64
N PHE A 181 -33.13 5.62 15.06
CA PHE A 181 -32.82 5.72 13.63
C PHE A 181 -31.53 4.96 13.29
N TRP A 182 -30.52 5.01 14.18
CA TRP A 182 -29.31 4.21 14.01
C TRP A 182 -29.60 2.70 14.12
N MET A 183 -30.40 2.28 15.09
CA MET A 183 -30.83 0.88 15.20
C MET A 183 -31.62 0.40 13.96
N GLU A 184 -32.40 1.29 13.34
CA GLU A 184 -33.07 1.00 12.07
C GLU A 184 -32.08 0.76 10.93
N LYS A 185 -31.05 1.61 10.80
CA LYS A 185 -29.96 1.39 9.84
C LYS A 185 -29.25 0.06 10.09
N LEU A 186 -28.95 -0.26 11.35
CA LEU A 186 -28.28 -1.52 11.68
C LEU A 186 -29.16 -2.76 11.42
N SER A 187 -30.49 -2.62 11.49
CA SER A 187 -31.42 -3.71 11.22
C SER A 187 -31.41 -4.22 9.77
N ASP A 188 -30.79 -3.46 8.87
CA ASP A 188 -30.49 -3.92 7.52
C ASP A 188 -29.39 -4.98 7.48
N PHE A 189 -28.48 -4.96 8.44
CA PHE A 189 -27.34 -5.88 8.52
C PHE A 189 -27.63 -7.06 9.45
N VAL A 190 -28.18 -6.78 10.62
CA VAL A 190 -28.32 -7.76 11.72
C VAL A 190 -29.70 -7.69 12.36
N GLU A 191 -30.21 -8.82 12.83
CA GLU A 191 -31.48 -8.86 13.55
C GLU A 191 -31.33 -8.26 14.95
N ILE A 192 -32.11 -7.21 15.23
CA ILE A 192 -32.07 -6.44 16.47
C ILE A 192 -33.44 -6.47 17.16
N GLU A 193 -33.49 -6.98 18.39
CA GLU A 193 -34.63 -6.90 19.29
C GLU A 193 -34.63 -5.55 20.03
N ARG A 194 -35.25 -4.55 19.39
CA ARG A 194 -35.31 -3.18 19.93
C ARG A 194 -35.85 -3.15 21.37
N GLY A 195 -35.11 -2.48 22.26
CA GLY A 195 -35.50 -2.27 23.66
C GLY A 195 -35.17 -3.42 24.61
N ARG A 196 -34.61 -4.53 24.11
CA ARG A 196 -34.07 -5.63 24.92
C ARG A 196 -32.55 -5.66 24.90
N GLU A 197 -31.97 -5.39 23.75
CA GLU A 197 -30.52 -5.47 23.56
C GLU A 197 -29.81 -4.16 23.87
N ASP A 198 -28.68 -4.26 24.56
CA ASP A 198 -27.80 -3.12 24.78
C ASP A 198 -26.86 -2.87 23.58
N ALA A 199 -26.10 -1.77 23.63
CA ALA A 199 -25.23 -1.38 22.53
C ALA A 199 -24.08 -2.38 22.29
N LYS A 200 -23.64 -3.08 23.34
CA LYS A 200 -22.57 -4.05 23.26
C LYS A 200 -23.07 -5.35 22.61
N GLU A 201 -24.25 -5.82 23.00
CA GLU A 201 -24.90 -6.98 22.38
C GLU A 201 -25.13 -6.76 20.88
N VAL A 202 -25.65 -5.58 20.50
CA VAL A 202 -25.83 -5.20 19.09
C VAL A 202 -24.49 -5.13 18.35
N ARG A 203 -23.44 -4.58 18.97
CA ARG A 203 -22.09 -4.54 18.40
C ARG A 203 -21.54 -5.95 18.17
N ASP A 204 -21.69 -6.85 19.13
CA ASP A 204 -21.15 -8.21 19.04
C ASP A 204 -21.86 -9.03 17.96
N LYS A 205 -23.18 -8.91 17.87
CA LYS A 205 -23.95 -9.50 16.76
C LYS A 205 -23.53 -8.91 15.41
N LEU A 206 -23.42 -7.58 15.31
CA LEU A 206 -23.02 -6.91 14.07
C LEU A 206 -21.62 -7.36 13.63
N LEU A 207 -20.66 -7.41 14.55
CA LEU A 207 -19.30 -7.85 14.28
C LEU A 207 -19.28 -9.28 13.69
N LYS A 208 -19.94 -10.23 14.37
CA LYS A 208 -20.05 -11.62 13.91
C LYS A 208 -20.74 -11.70 12.56
N THR A 209 -21.84 -10.98 12.38
CA THR A 209 -22.57 -10.87 11.10
C THR A 209 -21.65 -10.44 9.96
N LEU A 210 -20.87 -9.37 10.13
CA LEU A 210 -19.99 -8.89 9.07
C LEU A 210 -18.90 -9.91 8.73
N LEU A 211 -18.15 -10.40 9.73
CA LEU A 211 -17.04 -11.32 9.53
C LEU A 211 -17.52 -12.65 8.93
N PHE A 212 -18.60 -13.21 9.46
CA PHE A 212 -19.17 -14.47 8.98
C PHE A 212 -19.84 -14.34 7.63
N GLY A 213 -20.45 -13.20 7.34
CA GLY A 213 -20.93 -12.88 6.01
C GLY A 213 -19.82 -13.02 4.98
N GLU A 214 -18.69 -12.34 5.17
CA GLU A 214 -17.58 -12.46 4.21
C GLU A 214 -17.05 -13.89 4.09
N LEU A 215 -16.85 -14.59 5.21
CA LEU A 215 -16.35 -15.96 5.22
C LEU A 215 -17.29 -16.96 4.52
N VAL A 216 -18.60 -16.89 4.78
CA VAL A 216 -19.59 -17.77 4.17
C VAL A 216 -19.76 -17.48 2.68
N TYR A 217 -19.94 -16.22 2.30
CA TYR A 217 -20.27 -15.88 0.93
C TYR A 217 -19.04 -15.86 0.01
N LYS A 218 -17.87 -15.38 0.46
CA LYS A 218 -16.63 -15.43 -0.34
C LYS A 218 -15.89 -16.75 -0.19
N GLY A 219 -15.83 -17.30 1.03
CA GLY A 219 -15.13 -18.56 1.32
C GLY A 219 -15.97 -19.82 1.09
N ALA A 220 -17.24 -19.67 0.67
CA ALA A 220 -18.20 -20.76 0.47
C ALA A 220 -18.36 -21.70 1.68
N GLN A 221 -18.25 -21.15 2.90
CA GLN A 221 -18.35 -21.91 4.16
C GLN A 221 -19.82 -22.25 4.52
N SER A 222 -20.03 -23.22 5.40
CA SER A 222 -21.39 -23.66 5.78
C SER A 222 -22.12 -22.60 6.60
N LYS A 223 -23.40 -22.37 6.25
CA LYS A 223 -24.32 -21.52 7.02
C LYS A 223 -24.79 -22.17 8.32
N ASP A 224 -24.58 -23.47 8.49
CA ASP A 224 -25.02 -24.21 9.69
C ASP A 224 -24.17 -23.84 10.91
N ILE A 225 -22.89 -23.54 10.68
CA ILE A 225 -21.94 -23.15 11.73
C ILE A 225 -21.99 -21.64 11.97
N PHE A 226 -22.11 -20.88 10.88
CA PHE A 226 -22.08 -19.42 10.90
C PHE A 226 -23.48 -18.87 10.67
N THR A 227 -24.26 -18.71 11.75
CA THR A 227 -25.69 -18.39 11.68
C THR A 227 -26.00 -16.89 11.67
N MET A 228 -25.15 -16.07 12.29
CA MET A 228 -25.26 -14.61 12.23
C MET A 228 -24.75 -14.14 10.86
N LEU A 229 -25.66 -13.98 9.90
CA LEU A 229 -25.32 -13.62 8.53
C LEU A 229 -26.11 -12.40 8.07
N PRO A 230 -25.50 -11.54 7.24
CA PRO A 230 -26.21 -10.43 6.64
C PRO A 230 -27.14 -10.95 5.55
N LYS A 231 -28.17 -10.16 5.26
CA LYS A 231 -29.04 -10.42 4.10
C LYS A 231 -28.19 -10.43 2.81
N PRO A 232 -28.41 -11.37 1.86
CA PRO A 232 -27.60 -11.50 0.66
C PRO A 232 -27.43 -10.20 -0.14
N GLU A 233 -28.50 -9.40 -0.25
CA GLU A 233 -28.52 -8.11 -0.95
C GLU A 233 -27.61 -7.05 -0.32
N LYS A 234 -27.20 -7.22 0.94
CA LYS A 234 -26.30 -6.33 1.66
C LYS A 234 -24.83 -6.76 1.58
N MET A 235 -24.51 -7.87 0.90
CA MET A 235 -23.12 -8.35 0.85
C MET A 235 -22.14 -7.41 0.14
N GLN A 236 -22.63 -6.56 -0.77
CA GLN A 236 -21.80 -5.54 -1.39
C GLN A 236 -21.30 -4.51 -0.38
N ILE A 237 -22.20 -3.98 0.47
CA ILE A 237 -21.84 -3.00 1.50
C ILE A 237 -21.02 -3.65 2.62
N VAL A 238 -21.32 -4.90 3.01
CA VAL A 238 -20.49 -5.65 3.99
C VAL A 238 -19.05 -5.80 3.49
N SER A 239 -18.88 -6.16 2.21
CA SER A 239 -17.56 -6.26 1.60
C SER A 239 -16.83 -4.92 1.56
N GLU A 240 -17.56 -3.82 1.31
CA GLU A 240 -16.98 -2.47 1.35
C GLU A 240 -16.53 -2.08 2.77
N ILE A 241 -17.37 -2.35 3.78
CA ILE A 241 -17.09 -2.10 5.19
C ILE A 241 -15.80 -2.81 5.60
N LEU A 242 -15.71 -4.14 5.40
CA LEU A 242 -14.55 -4.91 5.82
C LEU A 242 -13.29 -4.55 5.03
N LYS A 243 -13.41 -4.29 3.73
CA LYS A 243 -12.28 -3.82 2.91
C LYS A 243 -11.77 -2.48 3.42
N ARG A 244 -12.66 -1.54 3.73
CA ARG A 244 -12.28 -0.23 4.27
C ARG A 244 -11.65 -0.36 5.65
N TRP A 245 -12.28 -1.16 6.53
CA TRP A 245 -11.83 -1.35 7.90
C TRP A 245 -10.39 -1.90 7.96
N ARG A 246 -10.08 -2.93 7.17
CA ARG A 246 -8.73 -3.53 7.17
C ARG A 246 -7.67 -2.68 6.46
N ASN A 247 -8.04 -1.95 5.41
CA ASN A 247 -7.06 -1.23 4.59
C ASN A 247 -6.79 0.22 5.04
N ASP A 248 -7.75 0.88 5.69
CA ASP A 248 -7.56 2.22 6.23
C ASP A 248 -6.67 2.19 7.49
N ALA A 249 -5.56 2.93 7.47
CA ALA A 249 -4.62 2.98 8.58
C ALA A 249 -5.26 3.45 9.90
N ARG A 250 -6.34 4.26 9.85
CA ARG A 250 -7.07 4.75 11.03
C ARG A 250 -7.81 3.64 11.78
N PHE A 251 -8.20 2.57 11.08
CA PHE A 251 -9.07 1.51 11.63
C PHE A 251 -8.40 0.13 11.62
N ARG A 252 -7.24 -0.02 11.00
CA ARG A 252 -6.57 -1.31 10.83
C ARG A 252 -6.31 -2.04 12.14
N GLU A 253 -5.84 -1.34 13.17
CA GLU A 253 -5.56 -1.96 14.47
C GLU A 253 -6.83 -2.49 15.14
N SER A 254 -7.95 -1.74 15.06
CA SER A 254 -9.21 -2.19 15.62
C SER A 254 -9.83 -3.34 14.82
N TYR A 255 -9.60 -3.42 13.51
CA TYR A 255 -9.97 -4.60 12.71
C TYR A 255 -9.26 -5.85 13.20
N VAL A 256 -7.93 -5.77 13.38
CA VAL A 256 -7.12 -6.89 13.86
C VAL A 256 -7.60 -7.35 15.24
N ALA A 257 -7.84 -6.41 16.16
CA ALA A 257 -8.35 -6.73 17.50
C ALA A 257 -9.72 -7.43 17.45
N ALA A 258 -10.64 -6.96 16.60
CA ALA A 258 -11.98 -7.52 16.47
C ALA A 258 -11.97 -8.92 15.82
N VAL A 259 -11.11 -9.14 14.82
CA VAL A 259 -10.91 -10.47 14.21
C VAL A 259 -10.32 -11.44 15.23
N ASP A 260 -9.33 -11.02 16.01
CA ASP A 260 -8.72 -11.88 17.05
C ASP A 260 -9.70 -12.24 18.17
N GLU A 261 -10.57 -11.29 18.54
CA GLU A 261 -11.63 -11.49 19.53
C GLU A 261 -12.58 -12.61 19.06
N VAL A 262 -13.15 -12.47 17.86
CA VAL A 262 -14.10 -13.46 17.31
C VAL A 262 -13.42 -14.78 16.96
N GLY A 263 -12.20 -14.74 16.41
CA GLY A 263 -11.43 -15.92 16.03
C GLY A 263 -11.13 -16.81 17.23
N ARG A 264 -10.76 -16.22 18.38
CA ARG A 264 -10.51 -16.94 19.64
C ARG A 264 -11.79 -17.45 20.29
N GLU A 265 -12.87 -16.68 20.26
CA GLU A 265 -14.14 -17.10 20.86
C GLU A 265 -14.67 -18.38 20.23
N ILE A 266 -14.54 -18.51 18.91
CA ILE A 266 -15.21 -19.56 18.12
C ILE A 266 -14.22 -20.63 17.64
N ASN A 267 -12.92 -20.44 17.90
CA ASN A 267 -11.85 -21.31 17.42
C ASN A 267 -11.99 -21.57 15.90
N ILE A 268 -11.99 -20.47 15.14
CA ILE A 268 -12.43 -20.47 13.73
C ILE A 268 -11.77 -21.55 12.89
N LYS A 269 -10.51 -21.89 13.19
CA LYS A 269 -9.71 -22.90 12.49
C LYS A 269 -10.39 -24.28 12.45
N GLU A 270 -11.03 -24.73 13.53
CA GLU A 270 -11.69 -26.05 13.60
C GLU A 270 -12.94 -26.14 12.72
N HIS A 271 -13.47 -25.00 12.27
CA HIS A 271 -14.69 -24.90 11.49
C HIS A 271 -14.45 -24.60 10.01
N LEU A 272 -13.20 -24.36 9.60
CA LEU A 272 -12.86 -24.05 8.21
C LEU A 272 -12.89 -25.32 7.34
N GLN A 273 -13.63 -25.24 6.24
CA GLN A 273 -13.63 -26.24 5.18
C GLN A 273 -12.80 -25.73 4.00
N LEU A 274 -11.77 -26.48 3.62
CA LEU A 274 -10.88 -26.12 2.51
C LEU A 274 -11.61 -26.30 1.17
N LYS A 275 -12.05 -25.18 0.60
CA LYS A 275 -12.70 -25.08 -0.71
C LYS A 275 -11.90 -24.11 -1.57
N GLU A 276 -11.96 -24.24 -2.90
CA GLU A 276 -11.23 -23.33 -3.80
C GLU A 276 -11.57 -21.85 -3.51
N ALA A 277 -12.83 -21.54 -3.22
CA ALA A 277 -13.29 -20.19 -2.91
C ALA A 277 -12.60 -19.57 -1.67
N LEU A 278 -12.20 -20.39 -0.69
CA LEU A 278 -11.55 -19.95 0.54
C LEU A 278 -10.18 -19.30 0.27
N THR A 279 -9.52 -19.67 -0.83
CA THR A 279 -8.22 -19.07 -1.22
C THR A 279 -8.29 -17.56 -1.43
N SER A 280 -9.46 -17.02 -1.78
CA SER A 280 -9.71 -15.59 -1.97
C SER A 280 -10.19 -14.84 -0.71
N ALA A 281 -10.48 -15.57 0.37
CA ALA A 281 -11.02 -14.99 1.60
C ALA A 281 -9.89 -14.49 2.52
N GLU A 282 -10.00 -13.27 3.01
CA GLU A 282 -8.96 -12.60 3.82
C GLU A 282 -9.54 -12.03 5.11
N THR A 283 -10.57 -12.68 5.64
CA THR A 283 -11.28 -12.25 6.86
C THR A 283 -10.50 -12.65 8.12
N PHE A 284 -10.03 -13.89 8.19
CA PHE A 284 -9.35 -14.46 9.34
C PHE A 284 -7.93 -14.92 8.95
N PRO A 285 -6.89 -14.68 9.78
CA PRO A 285 -5.54 -15.19 9.50
C PRO A 285 -5.46 -16.72 9.57
N GLU A 286 -6.33 -17.38 10.33
CA GLU A 286 -6.40 -18.84 10.43
C GLU A 286 -6.73 -19.52 9.09
N ILE A 287 -7.28 -18.77 8.13
CA ILE A 287 -7.47 -19.23 6.75
C ILE A 287 -6.11 -19.53 6.10
N ASP A 288 -5.11 -18.67 6.30
CA ASP A 288 -3.76 -18.87 5.77
C ASP A 288 -3.13 -20.12 6.38
N ASP A 289 -3.29 -20.31 7.69
CA ASP A 289 -2.77 -21.50 8.38
C ASP A 289 -3.44 -22.79 7.91
N ALA A 290 -4.76 -22.79 7.73
CA ALA A 290 -5.49 -23.96 7.24
C ALA A 290 -5.07 -24.34 5.82
N ILE A 291 -4.91 -23.34 4.93
CA ILE A 291 -4.44 -23.59 3.55
C ILE A 291 -3.00 -24.10 3.58
N LEU A 292 -2.12 -23.51 4.39
CA LEU A 292 -0.73 -23.96 4.51
C LEU A 292 -0.64 -25.40 5.03
N GLU A 293 -1.43 -25.77 6.04
CA GLU A 293 -1.46 -27.14 6.59
C GLU A 293 -1.89 -28.17 5.56
N GLU A 294 -2.88 -27.85 4.73
CA GLU A 294 -3.30 -28.72 3.63
C GLU A 294 -2.23 -28.88 2.56
N LEU A 295 -1.54 -27.79 2.21
CA LEU A 295 -0.44 -27.87 1.26
C LEU A 295 0.70 -28.73 1.82
N LEU A 296 1.04 -28.58 3.11
CA LEU A 296 2.08 -29.36 3.77
C LEU A 296 1.69 -30.83 3.97
N SER A 297 0.43 -31.12 4.28
CA SER A 297 -0.05 -32.51 4.48
C SER A 297 -0.13 -33.27 3.16
N SER A 298 -0.49 -32.57 2.08
CA SER A 298 -0.77 -33.19 0.80
C SER A 298 0.45 -33.19 -0.14
N THR A 299 1.47 -32.38 0.10
CA THR A 299 2.65 -32.23 -0.77
C THR A 299 3.88 -32.91 -0.19
N ASN A 300 4.58 -33.67 -1.02
CA ASN A 300 5.86 -34.29 -0.70
C ASN A 300 6.81 -34.18 -1.91
N PRO A 301 8.11 -34.52 -1.78
CA PRO A 301 9.05 -34.40 -2.88
C PRO A 301 8.68 -35.18 -4.15
N GLU A 302 7.96 -36.29 -4.03
CA GLU A 302 7.60 -37.16 -5.17
C GLU A 302 6.45 -36.56 -6.00
N ASN A 303 5.46 -35.95 -5.35
CA ASN A 303 4.29 -35.36 -6.01
C ASN A 303 4.39 -33.84 -6.25
N TYR A 304 5.46 -33.18 -5.79
CA TYR A 304 5.62 -31.72 -5.90
C TYR A 304 5.48 -31.22 -7.34
N ASN A 305 6.06 -31.94 -8.32
CA ASN A 305 6.00 -31.55 -9.73
C ASN A 305 4.57 -31.53 -10.28
N GLU A 306 3.68 -32.38 -9.78
CA GLU A 306 2.27 -32.44 -10.19
C GLU A 306 1.43 -31.33 -9.52
N LYS A 307 1.88 -30.85 -8.36
CA LYS A 307 1.17 -29.86 -7.53
C LYS A 307 1.68 -28.43 -7.68
N VAL A 308 2.86 -28.22 -8.24
CA VAL A 308 3.51 -26.89 -8.26
C VAL A 308 2.63 -25.81 -8.91
N ASP A 309 1.83 -26.14 -9.92
CA ASP A 309 0.90 -25.20 -10.54
C ASP A 309 -0.22 -24.74 -9.60
N SER A 310 -0.78 -25.64 -8.79
CA SER A 310 -1.80 -25.26 -7.81
C SER A 310 -1.20 -24.50 -6.63
N ILE A 311 0.00 -24.90 -6.18
CA ILE A 311 0.76 -24.19 -5.14
C ILE A 311 1.06 -22.75 -5.58
N GLU A 312 1.54 -22.56 -6.81
CA GLU A 312 1.80 -21.23 -7.37
C GLU A 312 0.52 -20.39 -7.42
N LYS A 313 -0.57 -20.92 -7.99
CA LYS A 313 -1.85 -20.19 -8.10
C LYS A 313 -2.37 -19.75 -6.74
N ILE A 314 -2.27 -20.61 -5.72
CA ILE A 314 -2.65 -20.28 -4.35
C ILE A 314 -1.75 -19.17 -3.82
N ALA A 315 -0.42 -19.33 -3.90
CA ALA A 315 0.53 -18.35 -3.38
C ALA A 315 0.41 -16.97 -4.08
N GLU A 316 0.16 -16.94 -5.40
CA GLU A 316 -0.13 -15.71 -6.16
C GLU A 316 -1.38 -14.98 -5.66
N THR A 317 -2.42 -15.73 -5.30
CA THR A 317 -3.64 -15.14 -4.73
C THR A 317 -3.39 -14.66 -3.31
N ARG A 318 -2.74 -15.49 -2.48
CA ARG A 318 -2.55 -15.21 -1.05
C ARG A 318 -1.59 -14.06 -0.78
N VAL A 319 -0.52 -13.90 -1.55
CA VAL A 319 0.46 -12.82 -1.33
C VAL A 319 -0.17 -11.42 -1.39
N GLU A 320 -1.28 -11.27 -2.13
CA GLU A 320 -2.00 -10.01 -2.26
C GLU A 320 -2.98 -9.71 -1.13
N THR A 321 -3.27 -10.70 -0.27
CA THR A 321 -4.25 -10.56 0.81
C THR A 321 -3.72 -9.69 1.97
N PHE A 322 -4.66 -9.15 2.74
CA PHE A 322 -4.39 -8.32 3.91
C PHE A 322 -3.43 -8.99 4.90
N TRP A 323 -3.66 -10.26 5.24
CA TRP A 323 -2.86 -10.95 6.24
C TRP A 323 -1.45 -11.27 5.73
N ALA A 324 -1.28 -11.63 4.47
CA ALA A 324 0.04 -11.86 3.85
C ALA A 324 0.90 -10.58 3.74
N LYS A 325 0.28 -9.41 3.76
CA LYS A 325 0.94 -8.10 3.83
C LYS A 325 1.24 -7.66 5.27
N SER A 326 0.81 -8.45 6.26
CA SER A 326 1.05 -8.19 7.68
C SER A 326 2.23 -9.01 8.23
N PRO A 327 2.82 -8.64 9.38
CA PRO A 327 3.86 -9.44 10.02
C PRO A 327 3.42 -10.84 10.48
N ARG A 328 2.12 -11.18 10.45
CA ARG A 328 1.61 -12.47 10.92
C ARG A 328 1.79 -13.60 9.91
N VAL A 329 1.71 -13.30 8.62
CA VAL A 329 1.77 -14.30 7.55
C VAL A 329 2.89 -13.89 6.59
N LYS A 330 4.05 -14.56 6.70
CA LYS A 330 5.26 -14.22 5.93
C LYS A 330 5.66 -15.27 4.89
N TYR A 331 4.96 -16.40 4.85
CA TYR A 331 5.37 -17.57 4.06
C TYR A 331 4.87 -17.58 2.61
N TRP A 332 3.82 -16.84 2.26
CA TRP A 332 3.30 -16.89 0.88
C TRP A 332 4.28 -16.36 -0.17
N LYS A 333 5.03 -15.31 0.17
CA LYS A 333 6.05 -14.75 -0.72
C LYS A 333 7.17 -15.76 -1.04
N PRO A 334 7.85 -16.40 -0.06
CA PRO A 334 8.85 -17.41 -0.37
C PRO A 334 8.27 -18.65 -1.06
N ILE A 335 7.04 -19.09 -0.74
CA ILE A 335 6.38 -20.20 -1.45
C ILE A 335 6.18 -19.85 -2.93
N LEU A 336 5.74 -18.63 -3.25
CA LEU A 336 5.56 -18.16 -4.63
C LEU A 336 6.88 -18.11 -5.41
N ILE A 337 7.93 -17.57 -4.79
CA ILE A 337 9.27 -17.53 -5.40
C ILE A 337 9.77 -18.94 -5.67
N ALA A 338 9.61 -19.85 -4.70
CA ALA A 338 10.03 -21.24 -4.82
C ALA A 338 9.28 -21.98 -5.94
N SER A 339 7.96 -21.84 -6.06
CA SER A 339 7.20 -22.49 -7.12
C SER A 339 7.61 -22.00 -8.52
N LYS A 340 7.80 -20.68 -8.68
CA LYS A 340 8.28 -20.06 -9.94
C LYS A 340 9.68 -20.51 -10.31
N LEU A 341 10.60 -20.53 -9.34
CA LEU A 341 11.96 -21.01 -9.52
C LEU A 341 11.97 -22.48 -9.94
N PHE A 342 11.20 -23.35 -9.26
CA PHE A 342 11.13 -24.77 -9.59
C PHE A 342 10.68 -24.99 -11.04
N LYS A 343 9.57 -24.35 -11.44
CA LYS A 343 9.02 -24.47 -12.80
C LYS A 343 9.99 -23.93 -13.85
N GLY A 344 10.54 -22.74 -13.61
CA GLY A 344 11.51 -22.11 -14.51
C GLY A 344 12.75 -22.98 -14.74
N CYS A 345 13.33 -23.54 -13.67
CA CYS A 345 14.46 -24.46 -13.77
C CYS A 345 14.11 -25.73 -14.55
N LYS A 346 12.93 -26.34 -14.31
CA LYS A 346 12.49 -27.54 -15.04
C LYS A 346 12.28 -27.29 -16.53
N GLU A 347 11.70 -26.15 -16.88
CA GLU A 347 11.51 -25.75 -18.28
C GLU A 347 12.85 -25.47 -18.96
N ALA A 348 13.72 -24.69 -18.32
CA ALA A 348 15.05 -24.39 -18.82
C ALA A 348 15.90 -25.65 -19.06
N LEU A 349 15.81 -26.63 -18.17
CA LEU A 349 16.48 -27.93 -18.34
C LEU A 349 16.00 -28.70 -19.58
N LYS A 350 14.70 -28.70 -19.87
CA LYS A 350 14.15 -29.35 -21.07
C LYS A 350 14.58 -28.63 -22.34
N GLU A 351 14.66 -27.30 -22.28
CA GLU A 351 15.04 -26.47 -23.41
C GLU A 351 16.54 -26.62 -23.73
N CYS A 352 17.39 -26.52 -22.71
CA CYS A 352 18.85 -26.48 -22.80
C CYS A 352 19.46 -27.68 -23.55
N GLU A 353 18.85 -28.86 -23.46
CA GLU A 353 19.31 -30.08 -24.16
C GLU A 353 19.46 -29.89 -25.68
N LYS A 354 18.68 -28.98 -26.26
CA LYS A 354 18.63 -28.74 -27.71
C LYS A 354 19.43 -27.52 -28.16
N LEU A 355 19.84 -26.67 -27.22
CA LEU A 355 20.47 -25.40 -27.53
C LEU A 355 21.96 -25.56 -27.80
N ASP A 356 22.50 -24.69 -28.65
CA ASP A 356 23.94 -24.50 -28.84
C ASP A 356 24.54 -23.49 -27.83
N ARG A 357 25.85 -23.21 -27.96
CA ARG A 357 26.57 -22.29 -27.07
C ARG A 357 25.94 -20.90 -27.01
N ASP A 358 25.65 -20.31 -28.17
CA ASP A 358 25.21 -18.92 -28.25
C ASP A 358 23.75 -18.81 -27.83
N GLU A 359 22.92 -19.79 -28.20
CA GLU A 359 21.53 -19.88 -27.75
C GLU A 359 21.42 -20.03 -26.22
N ILE A 360 22.30 -20.82 -25.58
CA ILE A 360 22.33 -20.94 -24.11
C ILE A 360 22.66 -19.59 -23.46
N ILE A 361 23.63 -18.86 -24.00
CA ILE A 361 24.01 -17.53 -23.51
C ILE A 361 22.84 -16.55 -23.68
N ASP A 362 22.20 -16.55 -24.84
CA ASP A 362 21.05 -15.69 -25.13
C ASP A 362 19.86 -15.98 -24.20
N ARG A 363 19.61 -17.26 -23.88
CA ARG A 363 18.59 -17.66 -22.89
C ARG A 363 18.94 -17.21 -21.48
N TYR A 364 20.20 -17.29 -21.09
CA TYR A 364 20.63 -16.77 -19.81
C TYR A 364 20.43 -15.25 -19.72
N VAL A 365 20.90 -14.50 -20.72
CA VAL A 365 20.83 -13.02 -20.77
C VAL A 365 19.39 -12.49 -20.83
N SER A 366 18.52 -13.17 -21.59
CA SER A 366 17.11 -12.76 -21.73
C SER A 366 16.24 -13.18 -20.54
N GLY A 367 16.54 -14.33 -19.92
CA GLY A 367 15.60 -15.02 -19.05
C GLY A 367 16.20 -15.59 -17.78
N TRP A 368 17.13 -16.54 -17.93
CA TRP A 368 17.50 -17.45 -16.83
C TRP A 368 18.31 -16.81 -15.71
N TRP A 369 18.88 -15.61 -15.90
CA TRP A 369 19.43 -14.82 -14.81
C TRP A 369 18.41 -14.54 -13.69
N ARG A 370 17.10 -14.63 -13.96
CA ARG A 370 16.08 -14.47 -12.93
C ARG A 370 16.09 -15.60 -11.91
N PHE A 371 16.55 -16.81 -12.26
CA PHE A 371 16.63 -17.93 -11.32
C PHE A 371 17.68 -17.66 -10.23
N ASP A 372 18.78 -17.05 -10.64
CA ASP A 372 19.84 -16.56 -9.78
C ASP A 372 19.32 -15.51 -8.77
N SER A 373 18.56 -14.53 -9.28
CA SER A 373 17.89 -13.52 -8.44
C SER A 373 16.87 -14.14 -7.48
N MET A 374 16.05 -15.07 -7.96
CA MET A 374 15.01 -15.74 -7.17
C MET A 374 15.62 -16.55 -6.01
N VAL A 375 16.73 -17.25 -6.24
CA VAL A 375 17.42 -18.00 -5.18
C VAL A 375 18.00 -17.07 -4.12
N LEU A 376 18.63 -15.96 -4.53
CA LEU A 376 19.14 -14.97 -3.58
C LEU A 376 17.99 -14.37 -2.75
N GLU A 377 16.89 -13.98 -3.38
CA GLU A 377 15.71 -13.48 -2.68
C GLU A 377 15.13 -14.53 -1.73
N LEU A 378 14.94 -15.77 -2.19
CA LEU A 378 14.42 -16.88 -1.40
C LEU A 378 15.28 -17.18 -0.16
N SER A 379 16.58 -16.97 -0.27
CA SER A 379 17.53 -17.18 0.82
C SER A 379 17.55 -16.06 1.88
N THR A 380 16.84 -14.94 1.65
CA THR A 380 16.62 -13.91 2.67
C THR A 380 15.48 -14.25 3.64
N PHE A 381 14.65 -15.24 3.30
CA PHE A 381 13.55 -15.67 4.15
C PHE A 381 14.02 -16.76 5.12
N ASP A 382 13.56 -16.65 6.35
CA ASP A 382 13.62 -17.74 7.32
C ASP A 382 12.36 -18.59 7.18
N PHE A 383 12.54 -19.91 7.04
CA PHE A 383 11.47 -20.87 6.88
C PHE A 383 11.86 -22.20 7.50
N GLU A 384 11.00 -22.70 8.39
CA GLU A 384 11.15 -24.02 9.02
C GLU A 384 9.96 -24.89 8.65
N ARG A 385 8.75 -24.47 9.04
CA ARG A 385 7.49 -25.17 8.79
C ARG A 385 7.22 -25.36 7.30
N GLU A 386 7.58 -24.39 6.47
CA GLU A 386 7.28 -24.34 5.04
C GLU A 386 8.35 -24.99 4.16
N SER A 387 9.41 -25.51 4.79
CA SER A 387 10.52 -26.18 4.11
C SER A 387 10.10 -27.23 3.06
N PRO A 388 9.06 -28.08 3.28
CA PRO A 388 8.61 -29.02 2.26
C PRO A 388 8.11 -28.38 0.96
N LEU A 389 7.61 -27.14 1.01
CA LEU A 389 7.09 -26.41 -0.15
C LEU A 389 8.20 -25.60 -0.87
N ILE A 390 9.32 -25.37 -0.20
CA ILE A 390 10.41 -24.49 -0.66
C ILE A 390 11.64 -25.28 -1.12
N THR A 391 12.04 -26.30 -0.37
CA THR A 391 13.25 -27.09 -0.63
C THR A 391 13.33 -27.70 -2.04
N PRO A 392 12.24 -28.17 -2.66
CA PRO A 392 12.28 -28.66 -4.05
C PRO A 392 12.81 -27.64 -5.06
N ALA A 393 12.59 -26.34 -4.84
CA ALA A 393 13.06 -25.28 -5.72
C ALA A 393 14.59 -25.14 -5.69
N TYR A 394 15.21 -25.29 -4.51
CA TYR A 394 16.67 -25.30 -4.37
C TYR A 394 17.28 -26.50 -5.11
N VAL A 395 16.71 -27.69 -4.94
CA VAL A 395 17.17 -28.90 -5.66
C VAL A 395 17.05 -28.71 -7.18
N ALA A 396 15.95 -28.13 -7.64
CA ALA A 396 15.75 -27.83 -9.06
C ALA A 396 16.77 -26.82 -9.59
N TYR A 397 17.08 -25.77 -8.82
CA TYR A 397 18.10 -24.79 -9.15
C TYR A 397 19.51 -25.39 -9.19
N GLU A 398 19.89 -26.20 -8.21
CA GLU A 398 21.19 -26.89 -8.20
C GLU A 398 21.34 -27.83 -9.40
N THR A 399 20.27 -28.56 -9.74
CA THR A 399 20.23 -29.40 -10.94
C THR A 399 20.33 -28.58 -12.22
N TYR A 400 19.65 -27.43 -12.28
CA TYR A 400 19.74 -26.48 -13.37
C TYR A 400 21.18 -25.97 -13.54
N LEU A 401 21.83 -25.52 -12.46
CA LEU A 401 23.21 -25.05 -12.50
C LEU A 401 24.14 -26.14 -13.02
N ASP A 402 24.08 -27.37 -12.50
CA ASP A 402 24.98 -28.45 -12.96
C ASP A 402 24.75 -28.80 -14.44
N ARG A 403 23.51 -29.08 -14.84
CA ARG A 403 23.21 -29.56 -16.18
C ARG A 403 23.42 -28.50 -17.27
N VAL A 404 23.02 -27.24 -17.02
CA VAL A 404 23.20 -26.16 -18.00
C VAL A 404 24.69 -25.84 -18.17
N ASN A 405 25.46 -25.79 -17.09
CA ASN A 405 26.90 -25.55 -17.19
C ASN A 405 27.63 -26.70 -17.90
N ARG A 406 27.27 -27.97 -17.65
CA ARG A 406 27.84 -29.11 -18.39
C ARG A 406 27.50 -29.05 -19.87
N ARG A 407 26.25 -28.73 -20.21
CA ARG A 407 25.81 -28.57 -21.60
C ARG A 407 26.55 -27.43 -22.30
N LEU A 408 26.71 -26.28 -21.63
CA LEU A 408 27.51 -25.19 -22.15
C LEU A 408 28.96 -25.64 -22.41
N LEU A 409 29.59 -26.33 -21.46
CA LEU A 409 30.95 -26.84 -21.63
C LEU A 409 31.08 -27.81 -22.82
N GLU A 410 30.11 -28.70 -23.02
CA GLU A 410 30.07 -29.59 -24.18
C GLU A 410 29.99 -28.82 -25.51
N THR A 411 29.11 -27.83 -25.59
CA THR A 411 28.98 -27.00 -26.81
C THR A 411 30.24 -26.17 -27.08
N VAL A 412 30.86 -25.63 -26.03
CA VAL A 412 32.13 -24.89 -26.12
C VAL A 412 33.28 -25.78 -26.60
N LYS A 413 33.34 -27.06 -26.18
CA LYS A 413 34.36 -27.99 -26.69
C LYS A 413 34.26 -28.21 -28.20
N ASN A 414 33.05 -28.14 -28.76
CA ASN A 414 32.82 -28.38 -30.19
C ASN A 414 33.05 -27.13 -31.05
N VAL A 415 32.62 -25.95 -30.56
CA VAL A 415 32.61 -24.70 -31.35
C VAL A 415 33.76 -23.74 -30.97
N GLY A 416 34.38 -23.95 -29.80
CA GLY A 416 35.41 -23.09 -29.22
C GLY A 416 34.86 -21.96 -28.36
N TRP A 417 35.76 -21.23 -27.70
CA TRP A 417 35.46 -20.05 -26.88
C TRP A 417 36.24 -18.83 -27.41
N LYS A 418 35.52 -17.86 -27.98
CA LYS A 418 36.13 -16.63 -28.50
C LYS A 418 35.97 -15.51 -27.48
N GLN A 419 36.92 -15.40 -26.56
CA GLN A 419 36.94 -14.32 -25.56
C GLN A 419 36.95 -12.93 -26.22
N ASN A 420 36.24 -11.97 -25.63
CA ASN A 420 36.27 -10.57 -26.03
C ASN A 420 36.15 -9.59 -24.86
N GLN A 421 36.27 -10.05 -23.61
CA GLN A 421 36.27 -9.19 -22.42
C GLN A 421 37.36 -8.10 -22.47
N SER A 422 38.49 -8.36 -23.15
CA SER A 422 39.53 -7.35 -23.41
C SER A 422 39.07 -6.14 -24.24
N SER A 423 37.91 -6.23 -24.89
CA SER A 423 37.29 -5.11 -25.60
C SER A 423 36.52 -4.15 -24.68
N PHE A 424 36.42 -4.44 -23.38
CA PHE A 424 35.69 -3.63 -22.39
C PHE A 424 36.06 -2.14 -22.45
N TRP A 425 37.35 -1.81 -22.60
CA TRP A 425 37.78 -0.41 -22.60
C TRP A 425 37.22 0.40 -23.78
N SER A 426 36.74 -0.25 -24.85
CA SER A 426 36.05 0.43 -25.95
C SER A 426 34.74 1.09 -25.52
N TYR A 427 34.08 0.60 -24.46
CA TYR A 427 32.91 1.24 -23.87
C TYR A 427 33.30 2.49 -23.09
N VAL A 428 34.39 2.42 -22.32
CA VAL A 428 34.96 3.56 -21.59
C VAL A 428 35.39 4.67 -22.55
N ALA A 429 36.02 4.31 -23.67
CA ALA A 429 36.50 5.25 -24.67
C ALA A 429 35.37 6.01 -25.39
N ARG A 430 34.20 5.36 -25.58
CA ARG A 430 33.03 5.94 -26.24
C ARG A 430 32.09 6.70 -25.29
N ALA A 431 32.21 6.48 -23.98
CA ALA A 431 31.38 7.14 -22.97
C ALA A 431 31.66 8.65 -22.87
N GLU A 432 30.63 9.42 -22.51
CA GLU A 432 30.73 10.86 -22.32
C GLU A 432 31.59 11.17 -21.07
N LYS A 433 32.52 12.12 -21.23
CA LYS A 433 33.43 12.52 -20.14
C LYS A 433 32.85 13.70 -19.35
N PRO A 434 33.12 13.82 -18.04
CA PRO A 434 33.87 12.90 -17.19
C PRO A 434 33.17 11.55 -16.97
N VAL A 435 33.90 10.43 -17.08
CA VAL A 435 33.36 9.07 -16.87
C VAL A 435 33.97 8.40 -15.65
N ALA A 436 33.12 7.77 -14.84
CA ALA A 436 33.55 6.87 -13.78
C ALA A 436 33.45 5.42 -14.26
N VAL A 437 34.48 4.62 -13.99
CA VAL A 437 34.60 3.24 -14.46
C VAL A 437 34.75 2.31 -13.28
N PHE A 438 33.77 1.45 -13.02
CA PHE A 438 33.83 0.49 -11.94
C PHE A 438 34.46 -0.81 -12.43
N PHE A 439 35.51 -1.24 -11.75
CA PHE A 439 36.07 -2.59 -11.89
C PHE A 439 35.57 -3.41 -10.71
N THR A 440 34.60 -4.28 -10.96
CA THR A 440 33.86 -5.01 -9.93
C THR A 440 34.28 -6.47 -9.85
N ASP A 441 34.80 -6.87 -8.70
CA ASP A 441 35.21 -8.25 -8.40
C ASP A 441 33.98 -9.11 -8.11
N ALA A 442 33.78 -10.18 -8.87
CA ALA A 442 32.69 -11.15 -8.70
C ALA A 442 31.26 -10.62 -8.95
N LEU A 443 31.06 -9.66 -9.86
CA LEU A 443 29.72 -9.17 -10.20
C LEU A 443 28.93 -10.19 -11.05
N ARG A 444 27.83 -10.71 -10.49
CA ARG A 444 26.87 -11.53 -11.24
C ARG A 444 25.92 -10.70 -12.09
N PHE A 445 25.42 -11.33 -13.15
CA PHE A 445 24.52 -10.68 -14.11
C PHE A 445 23.17 -10.30 -13.49
N ASP A 446 22.63 -11.10 -12.56
CA ASP A 446 21.39 -10.79 -11.85
C ASP A 446 21.52 -9.57 -10.93
N LEU A 447 22.67 -9.42 -10.26
CA LEU A 447 22.97 -8.22 -9.47
C LEU A 447 23.12 -6.97 -10.34
N ALA A 448 23.73 -7.10 -11.53
CA ALA A 448 23.80 -6.01 -12.49
C ALA A 448 22.40 -5.61 -13.01
N LYS A 449 21.50 -6.57 -13.24
CA LYS A 449 20.10 -6.29 -13.60
C LYS A 449 19.35 -5.60 -12.45
N LYS A 450 19.53 -6.07 -11.21
CA LYS A 450 18.95 -5.46 -10.02
C LYS A 450 19.41 -4.02 -9.81
N LEU A 451 20.70 -3.74 -10.01
CA LEU A 451 21.24 -2.37 -9.93
C LEU A 451 20.51 -1.41 -10.86
N ILE A 452 20.14 -1.88 -12.05
CA ILE A 452 19.45 -1.08 -13.05
C ILE A 452 18.01 -0.79 -12.64
N GLU A 453 17.34 -1.80 -12.09
CA GLU A 453 16.00 -1.64 -11.51
C GLU A 453 16.03 -0.63 -10.36
N GLU A 454 17.03 -0.69 -9.48
CA GLU A 454 17.23 0.25 -8.36
C GLU A 454 17.55 1.68 -8.81
N LEU A 455 18.36 1.86 -9.87
CA LEU A 455 18.64 3.19 -10.43
C LEU A 455 17.37 3.83 -11.03
N GLY A 456 16.47 3.02 -11.59
CA GLY A 456 15.15 3.43 -12.06
C GLY A 456 15.20 4.66 -12.98
N VAL A 457 14.37 5.67 -12.70
CA VAL A 457 14.31 6.94 -13.45
C VAL A 457 15.40 7.95 -13.08
N SER A 458 16.34 7.57 -12.20
CA SER A 458 17.40 8.46 -11.73
C SER A 458 18.53 8.64 -12.75
N VAL A 459 18.51 7.88 -13.84
CA VAL A 459 19.50 7.89 -14.92
C VAL A 459 18.77 7.98 -16.27
N GLU A 460 19.37 8.68 -17.23
CA GLU A 460 18.73 8.96 -18.53
C GLU A 460 18.76 7.74 -19.46
N GLU A 461 19.90 7.07 -19.55
CA GLU A 461 20.11 5.91 -20.39
C GLU A 461 20.81 4.81 -19.61
N VAL A 462 20.34 3.58 -19.79
CA VAL A 462 20.96 2.38 -19.22
C VAL A 462 21.05 1.29 -20.27
N LYS A 463 22.25 0.71 -20.40
CA LYS A 463 22.50 -0.40 -21.31
C LYS A 463 23.26 -1.52 -20.60
N VAL A 464 22.79 -2.75 -20.77
CA VAL A 464 23.51 -3.96 -20.35
C VAL A 464 24.06 -4.64 -21.58
N GLU A 465 25.36 -4.80 -21.62
CA GLU A 465 26.06 -5.62 -22.60
C GLU A 465 26.80 -6.76 -21.88
N TRP A 466 27.09 -7.83 -22.62
CA TRP A 466 27.74 -9.02 -22.12
C TRP A 466 28.92 -9.35 -23.04
N LEU A 467 30.01 -9.82 -22.43
CA LEU A 467 31.24 -10.17 -23.11
C LEU A 467 31.62 -11.61 -22.75
N TYR A 468 32.23 -12.33 -23.68
CA TYR A 468 32.86 -13.61 -23.42
C TYR A 468 34.11 -13.36 -22.57
N GLY A 469 34.04 -13.83 -21.32
CA GLY A 469 35.10 -13.72 -20.33
C GLY A 469 36.42 -14.34 -20.79
N VAL A 470 37.53 -13.82 -20.28
CA VAL A 470 38.84 -14.43 -20.47
C VAL A 470 38.98 -15.73 -19.67
N LEU A 471 39.78 -16.67 -20.18
CA LEU A 471 40.08 -17.93 -19.49
C LEU A 471 41.58 -18.01 -19.11
N PRO A 472 41.93 -18.46 -17.89
CA PRO A 472 41.03 -18.87 -16.81
C PRO A 472 40.26 -17.67 -16.21
N SER A 473 39.00 -17.91 -15.83
CA SER A 473 38.09 -16.88 -15.29
C SER A 473 38.38 -16.59 -13.81
N ILE A 474 39.59 -16.12 -13.52
CA ILE A 474 40.05 -15.76 -12.18
C ILE A 474 40.38 -14.26 -12.12
N THR A 475 40.38 -13.69 -10.92
CA THR A 475 40.49 -12.26 -10.67
C THR A 475 41.72 -11.62 -11.32
N GLU A 476 42.88 -12.28 -11.30
CA GLU A 476 44.12 -11.77 -11.91
C GLU A 476 43.98 -11.52 -13.41
N VAL A 477 43.36 -12.47 -14.13
CA VAL A 477 43.20 -12.41 -15.58
C VAL A 477 42.01 -11.54 -15.98
N GLY A 478 40.86 -11.72 -15.32
CA GLY A 478 39.62 -11.00 -15.62
C GLY A 478 39.74 -9.50 -15.40
N MET A 479 40.30 -9.06 -14.28
CA MET A 479 40.53 -7.64 -14.00
C MET A 479 41.59 -7.03 -14.94
N ALA A 480 42.61 -7.80 -15.32
CA ALA A 480 43.59 -7.34 -16.30
C ALA A 480 42.95 -7.15 -17.69
N ALA A 481 41.95 -7.96 -18.04
CA ALA A 481 41.20 -7.80 -19.28
C ALA A 481 40.38 -6.50 -19.34
N LEU A 482 40.02 -5.92 -18.19
CA LEU A 482 39.30 -4.64 -18.14
C LEU A 482 40.20 -3.41 -18.39
N LEU A 483 41.53 -3.58 -18.42
CA LEU A 483 42.47 -2.48 -18.60
C LEU A 483 42.49 -1.95 -20.06
N PRO A 484 42.94 -0.69 -20.25
CA PRO A 484 43.22 -0.18 -21.60
C PRO A 484 44.31 -1.02 -22.29
N ASP A 485 44.15 -1.19 -23.60
CA ASP A 485 45.08 -1.91 -24.48
C ASP A 485 45.29 -3.39 -24.08
N ALA A 486 44.29 -4.02 -23.45
CA ALA A 486 44.38 -5.38 -22.92
C ALA A 486 44.69 -6.43 -24.00
N GLN A 487 45.97 -6.71 -24.20
CA GLN A 487 46.51 -7.87 -24.92
C GLN A 487 47.34 -8.68 -23.93
N LEU A 488 46.65 -9.61 -23.25
CA LEU A 488 47.20 -10.30 -22.10
C LEU A 488 48.22 -11.37 -22.52
N SER A 489 49.36 -11.37 -21.85
CA SER A 489 50.35 -12.46 -21.88
C SER A 489 50.41 -13.13 -20.51
N LEU A 490 50.18 -14.44 -20.50
CA LEU A 490 50.13 -15.28 -19.31
C LEU A 490 51.42 -16.10 -19.20
N ALA A 491 52.08 -16.04 -18.05
CA ALA A 491 53.23 -16.88 -17.72
C ALA A 491 53.02 -17.54 -16.36
N PHE A 492 53.51 -18.77 -16.19
CA PHE A 492 53.43 -19.48 -14.92
C PHE A 492 54.85 -19.85 -14.44
N ASP A 493 55.24 -19.27 -13.31
CA ASP A 493 56.53 -19.53 -12.64
C ASP A 493 56.31 -19.51 -11.13
N ASN A 494 55.99 -20.68 -10.56
CA ASN A 494 55.48 -20.92 -9.19
C ASN A 494 54.18 -20.18 -8.83
N SER A 495 53.80 -19.17 -9.59
CA SER A 495 52.63 -18.32 -9.48
C SER A 495 52.25 -17.82 -10.87
N LEU A 496 50.96 -17.50 -11.06
CA LEU A 496 50.49 -16.91 -12.30
C LEU A 496 50.98 -15.47 -12.42
N LYS A 497 51.50 -15.10 -13.58
CA LYS A 497 51.87 -13.73 -13.95
C LYS A 497 51.07 -13.30 -15.17
N VAL A 498 50.43 -12.14 -15.09
CA VAL A 498 49.64 -11.53 -16.16
C VAL A 498 50.33 -10.22 -16.58
N SER A 499 50.52 -10.02 -17.87
CA SER A 499 51.21 -8.84 -18.41
C SER A 499 50.51 -8.26 -19.64
N ILE A 500 50.67 -6.95 -19.85
CA ILE A 500 50.31 -6.26 -21.10
C ILE A 500 51.61 -5.69 -21.68
N GLY A 501 52.04 -6.24 -22.81
CA GLY A 501 53.39 -6.00 -23.32
C GLY A 501 54.44 -6.42 -22.28
N ASN A 502 55.32 -5.49 -21.89
CA ASN A 502 56.40 -5.74 -20.91
C ASN A 502 56.04 -5.33 -19.48
N LYS A 503 54.78 -4.96 -19.21
CA LYS A 503 54.33 -4.49 -17.88
C LYS A 503 53.50 -5.56 -17.19
N SER A 504 53.88 -5.92 -15.97
CA SER A 504 53.07 -6.78 -15.10
C SER A 504 51.80 -6.05 -14.67
N VAL A 505 50.68 -6.77 -14.65
CA VAL A 505 49.33 -6.29 -14.25
C VAL A 505 48.59 -7.39 -13.47
N THR A 506 49.34 -8.24 -12.78
CA THR A 506 48.83 -9.43 -12.08
C THR A 506 48.00 -9.01 -10.87
N ASP A 507 48.55 -8.14 -10.03
CA ASP A 507 47.91 -7.72 -8.79
C ASP A 507 47.30 -6.31 -8.86
N LYS A 508 46.50 -5.95 -7.85
CA LYS A 508 45.83 -4.65 -7.78
C LYS A 508 46.82 -3.47 -7.87
N SER A 509 47.96 -3.55 -7.19
CA SER A 509 48.93 -2.44 -7.14
C SER A 509 49.57 -2.20 -8.50
N GLU A 510 49.89 -3.28 -9.23
CA GLU A 510 50.42 -3.24 -10.58
C GLU A 510 49.39 -2.66 -11.56
N ARG A 511 48.13 -3.08 -11.46
CA ARG A 511 47.02 -2.54 -12.28
C ARG A 511 46.81 -1.04 -12.03
N VAL A 512 46.88 -0.59 -10.77
CA VAL A 512 46.81 0.83 -10.41
C VAL A 512 47.98 1.62 -11.01
N ALA A 513 49.20 1.08 -10.94
CA ALA A 513 50.37 1.72 -11.53
C ALA A 513 50.22 1.85 -13.06
N TYR A 514 49.77 0.78 -13.73
CA TYR A 514 49.53 0.75 -15.17
C TYR A 514 48.51 1.81 -15.63
N LEU A 515 47.44 2.03 -14.86
CA LEU A 515 46.43 3.06 -15.12
C LEU A 515 47.00 4.48 -14.89
N LYS A 516 47.73 4.69 -13.79
CA LYS A 516 48.34 5.99 -13.46
C LYS A 516 49.39 6.42 -14.48
N GLU A 517 50.19 5.49 -15.01
CA GLU A 517 51.15 5.75 -16.10
C GLU A 517 50.46 6.29 -17.37
N ARG A 518 49.15 6.04 -17.54
CA ARG A 518 48.31 6.53 -18.64
C ARG A 518 47.48 7.76 -18.27
N GLY A 519 47.76 8.39 -17.13
CA GLY A 519 47.03 9.57 -16.66
C GLY A 519 45.61 9.27 -16.17
N ILE A 520 45.25 8.00 -15.94
CA ILE A 520 43.93 7.63 -15.45
C ILE A 520 43.93 7.69 -13.92
N SER A 521 42.95 8.41 -13.36
CA SER A 521 42.78 8.48 -11.91
C SER A 521 42.18 7.17 -11.40
N VAL A 522 42.65 6.71 -10.24
CA VAL A 522 42.18 5.46 -9.63
C VAL A 522 41.87 5.69 -8.16
N MET A 523 40.75 5.13 -7.69
CA MET A 523 40.37 5.11 -6.29
C MET A 523 39.75 3.76 -5.89
N ASP A 524 39.66 3.52 -4.60
CA ASP A 524 38.87 2.42 -4.04
C ASP A 524 37.41 2.85 -3.84
N PHE A 525 36.48 1.90 -3.95
CA PHE A 525 35.03 2.13 -3.83
C PHE A 525 34.65 2.86 -2.53
N ASP A 526 35.22 2.45 -1.40
CA ASP A 526 34.93 3.03 -0.08
C ASP A 526 35.51 4.45 0.14
N SER A 527 36.42 4.92 -0.72
CA SER A 527 37.04 6.23 -0.55
C SER A 527 36.02 7.36 -0.70
N GLN A 528 35.99 8.29 0.25
CA GLN A 528 35.06 9.43 0.25
C GLN A 528 35.56 10.61 -0.59
N ASN A 529 36.86 10.68 -0.85
CA ASN A 529 37.45 11.73 -1.67
C ASN A 529 37.36 11.34 -3.15
N ILE A 530 36.41 11.92 -3.87
CA ILE A 530 36.18 11.70 -5.29
C ILE A 530 36.96 12.79 -6.06
N PRO A 531 38.05 12.43 -6.77
CA PRO A 531 38.81 13.42 -7.54
C PRO A 531 38.06 13.82 -8.80
N GLY A 532 38.21 15.08 -9.23
CA GLY A 532 37.82 15.50 -10.57
C GLY A 532 38.79 14.93 -11.61
N ALA A 533 38.29 14.13 -12.55
CA ALA A 533 39.10 13.51 -13.60
C ALA A 533 38.23 13.16 -14.81
N ASP A 534 38.77 13.29 -16.03
CA ASP A 534 38.05 12.86 -17.25
C ASP A 534 37.72 11.36 -17.22
N VAL A 535 38.61 10.55 -16.67
CA VAL A 535 38.40 9.12 -16.42
C VAL A 535 38.82 8.78 -14.99
N LEU A 536 37.87 8.28 -14.20
CA LEU A 536 38.09 7.81 -12.84
C LEU A 536 37.77 6.31 -12.75
N VAL A 537 38.78 5.48 -12.54
CA VAL A 537 38.60 4.05 -12.25
C VAL A 537 38.34 3.85 -10.76
N ILE A 538 37.30 3.09 -10.43
CA ILE A 538 36.88 2.76 -9.07
C ILE A 538 37.03 1.25 -8.91
N MET A 539 37.98 0.83 -8.07
CA MET A 539 38.21 -0.58 -7.75
C MET A 539 37.23 -1.03 -6.67
N MET A 540 36.44 -2.06 -6.98
CA MET A 540 35.39 -2.59 -6.11
C MET A 540 35.66 -4.08 -5.84
N ARG A 541 35.80 -4.46 -4.57
CA ARG A 541 36.07 -5.84 -4.10
C ARG A 541 35.04 -6.35 -3.10
N GLU A 542 33.99 -5.57 -2.87
CA GLU A 542 33.05 -5.77 -1.78
C GLU A 542 32.22 -7.04 -1.98
N ILE A 543 31.82 -7.35 -3.22
CA ILE A 543 31.09 -8.59 -3.54
C ILE A 543 31.98 -9.82 -3.28
N TYR A 544 33.20 -9.83 -3.80
CA TYR A 544 34.17 -10.91 -3.54
C TYR A 544 34.45 -11.11 -2.05
N ARG A 545 34.69 -10.02 -1.30
CA ARG A 545 34.93 -10.08 0.16
C ARG A 545 33.74 -10.66 0.93
N LEU A 546 32.50 -10.39 0.48
CA LEU A 546 31.33 -11.06 1.03
C LEU A 546 31.45 -12.57 0.76
N GLY A 547 31.85 -12.95 -0.45
CA GLY A 547 32.19 -14.31 -0.89
C GLY A 547 33.17 -15.11 -0.02
N GLU A 548 34.12 -14.43 0.64
CA GLU A 548 35.15 -15.08 1.48
C GLU A 548 34.61 -15.55 2.84
N ASN A 549 33.45 -15.04 3.27
CA ASN A 549 32.82 -15.46 4.51
C ASN A 549 32.01 -16.73 4.29
N ALA A 550 32.20 -17.76 5.13
CA ALA A 550 31.46 -19.02 5.00
C ALA A 550 29.94 -18.84 5.21
N ASP A 551 29.55 -17.84 6.01
CA ASP A 551 28.17 -17.51 6.37
C ASP A 551 27.73 -16.20 5.69
N ILE A 552 27.76 -16.14 4.36
CA ILE A 552 27.25 -14.97 3.64
C ILE A 552 25.76 -14.83 3.92
N ALA A 553 25.36 -13.79 4.65
CA ALA A 553 23.96 -13.39 4.68
C ALA A 553 23.59 -12.88 3.27
N PRO A 554 22.68 -13.53 2.53
CA PRO A 554 22.32 -13.13 1.16
C PRO A 554 21.78 -11.70 1.08
N GLN A 555 21.21 -11.21 2.19
CA GLN A 555 20.85 -9.81 2.41
C GLN A 555 22.02 -8.85 2.10
N ASN A 556 23.25 -9.20 2.45
CA ASN A 556 24.44 -8.37 2.22
C ASN A 556 24.74 -8.18 0.72
N LEU A 557 24.42 -9.18 -0.10
CA LEU A 557 24.55 -9.10 -1.57
C LEU A 557 23.46 -8.24 -2.20
N ILE A 558 22.34 -8.02 -1.50
CA ILE A 558 21.32 -7.07 -1.92
C ILE A 558 21.74 -5.66 -1.51
N GLU A 559 22.16 -5.47 -0.26
CA GLU A 559 22.62 -4.19 0.27
C GLU A 559 23.82 -3.61 -0.49
N ILE A 560 24.69 -4.45 -1.06
CA ILE A 560 25.81 -3.96 -1.87
C ILE A 560 25.32 -3.32 -3.18
N VAL A 561 24.21 -3.78 -3.75
CA VAL A 561 23.59 -3.18 -4.94
C VAL A 561 23.10 -1.77 -4.59
N ASP A 562 22.40 -1.62 -3.46
CA ASP A 562 21.98 -0.31 -2.95
C ASP A 562 23.17 0.64 -2.75
N LYS A 563 24.29 0.14 -2.23
CA LYS A 563 25.52 0.92 -2.06
C LYS A 563 26.12 1.35 -3.41
N ILE A 564 26.13 0.47 -4.42
CA ILE A 564 26.58 0.83 -5.77
C ILE A 564 25.65 1.90 -6.37
N SER A 565 24.34 1.72 -6.26
CA SER A 565 23.34 2.68 -6.76
C SER A 565 23.56 4.07 -6.14
N ASN A 566 23.64 4.15 -4.81
CA ASN A 566 23.94 5.39 -4.10
C ASN A 566 25.29 6.01 -4.52
N ARG A 567 26.31 5.18 -4.74
CA ARG A 567 27.62 5.65 -5.21
C ARG A 567 27.55 6.25 -6.61
N ILE A 568 26.78 5.66 -7.52
CA ILE A 568 26.53 6.18 -8.88
C ILE A 568 25.85 7.54 -8.82
N LEU A 569 24.81 7.68 -7.98
CA LEU A 569 24.12 8.96 -7.79
C LEU A 569 25.05 10.04 -7.22
N LYS A 570 25.91 9.68 -6.27
CA LYS A 570 26.93 10.59 -5.73
C LYS A 570 27.94 11.01 -6.80
N LEU A 571 28.39 10.12 -7.68
CA LEU A 571 29.31 10.49 -8.76
C LEU A 571 28.68 11.53 -9.72
N ARG A 572 27.38 11.44 -9.97
CA ARG A 572 26.65 12.44 -10.76
C ARG A 572 26.69 13.82 -10.09
N GLU A 573 26.52 13.90 -8.77
CA GLU A 573 26.65 15.16 -8.01
C GLU A 573 28.05 15.79 -8.12
N PHE A 574 29.08 14.95 -8.32
CA PHE A 574 30.46 15.37 -8.55
C PHE A 574 30.77 15.68 -10.03
N GLY A 575 29.77 15.68 -10.91
CA GLY A 575 29.89 16.10 -12.31
C GLY A 575 30.27 15.01 -13.30
N PHE A 576 30.29 13.73 -12.88
CA PHE A 576 30.45 12.62 -13.82
C PHE A 576 29.20 12.45 -14.69
N ARG A 577 29.39 12.43 -16.01
CA ARG A 577 28.32 12.34 -17.01
C ARG A 577 27.98 10.91 -17.41
N SER A 578 28.93 10.00 -17.28
CA SER A 578 28.73 8.59 -17.60
C SER A 578 29.32 7.69 -16.51
N VAL A 579 28.72 6.52 -16.35
CA VAL A 579 29.26 5.42 -15.55
C VAL A 579 29.34 4.17 -16.43
N VAL A 580 30.51 3.53 -16.43
CA VAL A 580 30.71 2.22 -17.08
C VAL A 580 31.10 1.22 -16.01
N LEU A 581 30.41 0.09 -15.94
CA LEU A 581 30.64 -0.93 -14.91
C LEU A 581 31.04 -2.25 -15.58
N GLY A 582 32.18 -2.80 -15.19
CA GLY A 582 32.74 -4.03 -15.75
C GLY A 582 33.07 -5.05 -14.67
N GLY A 583 32.60 -6.28 -14.86
CA GLY A 583 32.95 -7.44 -14.02
C GLY A 583 34.12 -8.22 -14.59
N ASP A 584 34.94 -8.78 -13.70
CA ASP A 584 36.01 -9.71 -14.04
C ASP A 584 35.48 -11.15 -14.22
N HIS A 585 34.67 -11.61 -13.27
CA HIS A 585 33.96 -12.88 -13.26
C HIS A 585 32.69 -12.79 -12.38
N GLY A 586 31.92 -13.87 -12.31
CA GLY A 586 30.81 -14.02 -11.36
C GLY A 586 31.12 -15.02 -10.26
N PHE A 587 30.07 -15.54 -9.61
CA PHE A 587 30.14 -16.65 -8.66
C PHE A 587 28.88 -17.51 -8.77
N LEU A 588 28.97 -18.75 -8.32
CA LEU A 588 27.81 -19.62 -8.12
C LEU A 588 27.40 -19.58 -6.66
N TYR A 589 26.10 -19.51 -6.41
CA TYR A 589 25.55 -19.57 -5.05
C TYR A 589 25.05 -20.98 -4.77
N HIS A 590 25.55 -21.58 -3.69
CA HIS A 590 25.13 -22.89 -3.20
C HIS A 590 24.79 -22.76 -1.71
N ARG A 591 23.70 -23.42 -1.27
CA ARG A 591 23.25 -23.32 0.13
C ARG A 591 24.13 -24.10 1.09
N LYS A 592 24.81 -25.14 0.60
CA LYS A 592 25.81 -25.91 1.36
C LYS A 592 27.20 -25.42 1.02
N GLU A 593 28.12 -25.54 1.96
CA GLU A 593 29.54 -25.28 1.67
C GLU A 593 30.02 -26.32 0.63
N ALA A 594 30.54 -25.84 -0.49
CA ALA A 594 31.10 -26.71 -1.52
C ALA A 594 32.47 -27.23 -1.08
N GLU A 595 32.75 -28.51 -1.33
CA GLU A 595 34.10 -29.06 -1.13
C GLU A 595 35.10 -28.30 -2.01
N ARG A 596 36.04 -27.59 -1.37
CA ARG A 596 37.10 -26.88 -2.09
C ARG A 596 38.10 -27.89 -2.64
N VAL A 597 38.07 -28.14 -3.94
CA VAL A 597 39.09 -28.93 -4.64
C VAL A 597 40.17 -27.99 -5.13
N ALA A 598 41.40 -28.14 -4.64
CA ALA A 598 42.53 -27.43 -5.20
C ALA A 598 42.75 -27.86 -6.66
N CYS A 599 42.63 -26.93 -7.61
CA CYS A 599 43.04 -27.17 -8.99
C CYS A 599 44.54 -27.47 -9.00
N LYS A 600 44.89 -28.74 -9.20
CA LYS A 600 46.27 -29.11 -9.55
C LYS A 600 46.48 -28.65 -10.99
N GLY A 601 47.29 -27.60 -11.14
CA GLY A 601 47.69 -27.04 -12.42
C GLY A 601 48.42 -28.02 -13.32
#